data_AF-A0A9D4SKD7-F1
#
_entry.id   AF-A0A9D4SKD7-F1
#
_cell.length_a   1.000
_cell.length_b   1.000
_cell.length_c   1.000
_cell.angle_alpha   90.00
_cell.angle_beta   90.00
_cell.angle_gamma   90.00
#
_symmetry.space_group_name_H-M   'P 1'
#
loop_
_entity.id
_entity.type
_entity.pdbx_description
1 polymer ?
#
loop_
_entity_poly.entity_id
_entity_poly.type
_entity_poly.pdbx_seq_one_letter_code
_entity_poly.pdbx_strand_id
1 'polypeptide(L)'
;MTNNNVSNNDKDNDNEMTTNENRKLKKWQNFIWIIPIINGLMWPLNILIGYFIGIGYDLIDPSIPPPYVSDIASIGRLFAGYFSFIGHILIILFIITIIYRYRQLKYYFNMAMTKETNMNSESQQTIQKLQQRNHQALIVAILATIGTLIWINFRSNQQFIIHSIGICWMYLATSIYMFLMCFLCKKLYDYGQVESKPITMFISTILYVISSWTSVVFFIISAKQLPKFKHILHQHLRLYWPHYIDGYLWHILANICSWIMIFAYTIFIWSIGQRMRRFIRLQND
;
A
#
# COMPACT_ATOMS: atom_id res chain seq x y z
N MET A 1 -66.68 -18.35 -13.44
CA MET A 1 -65.44 -19.14 -13.61
C MET A 1 -64.50 -18.34 -14.50
N THR A 2 -63.49 -17.70 -13.91
CA THR A 2 -62.34 -17.16 -14.66
C THR A 2 -61.12 -17.17 -13.73
N ASN A 3 -60.02 -17.68 -14.28
CA ASN A 3 -58.79 -18.13 -13.63
C ASN A 3 -57.99 -17.01 -12.93
N ASN A 4 -57.59 -17.25 -11.67
CA ASN A 4 -56.53 -16.53 -10.96
C ASN A 4 -55.29 -17.42 -10.80
N ASN A 5 -54.63 -17.79 -11.90
CA ASN A 5 -53.42 -18.64 -11.89
C ASN A 5 -52.14 -17.90 -12.31
N VAL A 6 -52.11 -16.58 -12.25
CA VAL A 6 -50.93 -15.77 -12.58
C VAL A 6 -50.47 -15.01 -11.32
N SER A 7 -49.76 -15.69 -10.41
CA SER A 7 -48.99 -14.96 -9.37
C SER A 7 -47.88 -15.76 -8.66
N ASN A 8 -47.76 -17.07 -8.87
CA ASN A 8 -46.73 -17.88 -8.20
C ASN A 8 -45.40 -17.98 -8.97
N ASN A 9 -45.41 -17.95 -10.32
CA ASN A 9 -44.18 -18.11 -11.10
C ASN A 9 -43.21 -16.92 -11.00
N ASP A 10 -43.70 -15.70 -10.77
CA ASP A 10 -42.82 -14.52 -10.67
C ASP A 10 -42.09 -14.45 -9.32
N LYS A 11 -42.71 -14.92 -8.23
CA LYS A 11 -42.09 -14.94 -6.89
C LYS A 11 -40.97 -15.96 -6.76
N ASP A 12 -41.11 -17.11 -7.43
CA ASP A 12 -40.07 -18.14 -7.43
C ASP A 12 -38.87 -17.72 -8.27
N ASN A 13 -39.09 -17.04 -9.41
CA ASN A 13 -38.01 -16.49 -10.24
C ASN A 13 -37.22 -15.36 -9.53
N ASP A 14 -37.89 -14.48 -8.79
CA ASP A 14 -37.22 -13.40 -8.04
C ASP A 14 -36.39 -13.93 -6.86
N ASN A 15 -36.87 -14.97 -6.16
CA ASN A 15 -36.13 -15.65 -5.11
C ASN A 15 -34.92 -16.42 -5.66
N GLU A 16 -35.05 -17.04 -6.84
CA GLU A 16 -33.95 -17.79 -7.46
C GLU A 16 -32.86 -16.83 -7.99
N MET A 17 -33.25 -15.70 -8.57
CA MET A 17 -32.32 -14.66 -9.06
C MET A 17 -31.52 -14.03 -7.91
N THR A 18 -32.18 -13.63 -6.81
CA THR A 18 -31.51 -13.09 -5.61
C THR A 18 -30.58 -14.12 -4.94
N THR A 19 -30.96 -15.39 -4.92
CA THR A 19 -30.10 -16.48 -4.40
C THR A 19 -28.84 -16.68 -5.25
N ASN A 20 -28.97 -16.58 -6.58
CA ASN A 20 -27.85 -16.75 -7.50
C ASN A 20 -26.88 -15.55 -7.48
N GLU A 21 -27.39 -14.33 -7.34
CA GLU A 21 -26.57 -13.13 -7.14
C GLU A 21 -25.81 -13.16 -5.81
N ASN A 22 -26.47 -13.56 -4.73
CA ASN A 22 -25.84 -13.74 -3.42
C ASN A 22 -24.73 -14.81 -3.46
N ARG A 23 -24.94 -15.89 -4.22
CA ARG A 23 -23.93 -16.94 -4.43
C ARG A 23 -22.73 -16.43 -5.24
N LYS A 24 -22.95 -15.63 -6.29
CA LYS A 24 -21.88 -14.98 -7.07
C LYS A 24 -21.09 -14.01 -6.19
N LEU A 25 -21.76 -13.17 -5.40
CA LEU A 25 -21.12 -12.22 -4.49
C LEU A 25 -20.26 -12.92 -3.43
N LYS A 26 -20.75 -14.01 -2.82
CA LYS A 26 -19.95 -14.85 -1.91
C LYS A 26 -18.73 -15.46 -2.61
N LYS A 27 -18.87 -15.89 -3.87
CA LYS A 27 -17.75 -16.45 -4.64
C LYS A 27 -16.65 -15.40 -4.89
N TRP A 28 -17.02 -14.16 -5.20
CA TRP A 28 -16.05 -13.07 -5.39
C TRP A 28 -15.34 -12.68 -4.08
N GLN A 29 -16.03 -12.75 -2.95
CA GLN A 29 -15.43 -12.51 -1.63
C GLN A 29 -14.24 -13.44 -1.34
N ASN A 30 -14.27 -14.67 -1.87
CA ASN A 30 -13.19 -15.65 -1.71
C ASN A 30 -11.85 -15.27 -2.36
N PHE A 31 -11.83 -14.28 -3.26
CA PHE A 31 -10.61 -13.89 -3.99
C PHE A 31 -10.05 -12.53 -3.56
N ILE A 32 -10.73 -11.80 -2.67
CA ILE A 32 -10.33 -10.44 -2.28
C ILE A 32 -8.94 -10.39 -1.66
N TRP A 33 -8.50 -11.45 -0.99
CA TRP A 33 -7.17 -11.55 -0.39
C TRP A 33 -6.01 -11.51 -1.41
N ILE A 34 -6.29 -11.75 -2.70
CA ILE A 34 -5.29 -11.69 -3.78
C ILE A 34 -4.95 -10.24 -4.13
N ILE A 35 -5.91 -9.32 -3.98
CA ILE A 35 -5.76 -7.89 -4.33
C ILE A 35 -4.53 -7.25 -3.67
N PRO A 36 -4.34 -7.31 -2.33
CA PRO A 36 -3.12 -6.81 -1.71
C PRO A 36 -1.85 -7.51 -2.22
N ILE A 37 -1.91 -8.79 -2.55
CA ILE A 37 -0.73 -9.51 -3.06
C ILE A 37 -0.30 -8.94 -4.42
N ILE A 38 -1.25 -8.77 -5.34
CA ILE A 38 -1.02 -8.11 -6.63
C ILE A 38 -0.49 -6.70 -6.41
N ASN A 39 -1.12 -5.93 -5.52
CA ASN A 39 -0.70 -4.57 -5.21
C ASN A 39 0.77 -4.50 -4.75
N GLY A 40 1.15 -5.33 -3.77
CA GLY A 40 2.51 -5.37 -3.25
C GLY A 40 3.54 -5.83 -4.28
N LEU A 41 3.18 -6.77 -5.16
CA LEU A 41 4.09 -7.29 -6.19
C LEU A 41 4.30 -6.30 -7.34
N MET A 42 3.24 -5.59 -7.73
CA MET A 42 3.28 -4.73 -8.90
C MET A 42 4.10 -3.45 -8.70
N TRP A 43 4.28 -2.96 -7.47
CA TRP A 43 5.15 -1.81 -7.20
C TRP A 43 6.61 -2.02 -7.64
N PRO A 44 7.34 -3.04 -7.14
CA PRO A 44 8.71 -3.28 -7.59
C PRO A 44 8.77 -3.64 -9.08
N LEU A 45 7.79 -4.38 -9.61
CA LEU A 45 7.74 -4.69 -11.05
C LEU A 45 7.59 -3.45 -11.92
N ASN A 46 6.72 -2.49 -11.53
CA ASN A 46 6.52 -1.25 -12.27
C ASN A 46 7.83 -0.44 -12.38
N ILE A 47 8.63 -0.43 -11.31
CA ILE A 47 9.93 0.25 -11.27
C ILE A 47 10.97 -0.50 -12.11
N LEU A 48 11.04 -1.83 -11.99
CA LEU A 48 11.96 -2.66 -12.76
C LEU A 48 11.70 -2.56 -14.27
N ILE A 49 10.44 -2.59 -14.69
CA ILE A 49 10.06 -2.40 -16.11
C ILE A 49 10.59 -1.06 -16.61
N GLY A 50 10.44 0.01 -15.82
CA GLY A 50 10.99 1.32 -16.16
C GLY A 50 12.50 1.35 -16.29
N TYR A 51 13.18 0.65 -15.40
CA TYR A 51 14.63 0.54 -15.46
C TYR A 51 15.10 -0.16 -16.73
N PHE A 52 14.53 -1.32 -17.05
CA PHE A 52 14.92 -2.09 -18.24
C PHE A 52 14.60 -1.35 -19.53
N ILE A 53 13.46 -0.65 -19.58
CA ILE A 53 13.13 0.25 -20.70
C ILE A 53 14.16 1.37 -20.79
N GLY A 54 14.49 2.01 -19.66
CA GLY A 54 15.47 3.10 -19.62
C GLY A 54 16.86 2.67 -20.10
N ILE A 55 17.33 1.49 -19.71
CA ILE A 55 18.58 0.92 -20.25
C ILE A 55 18.45 0.64 -21.74
N GLY A 56 17.36 0.01 -22.19
CA GLY A 56 17.18 -0.37 -23.60
C GLY A 56 17.13 0.81 -24.57
N TYR A 57 16.88 2.03 -24.06
CA TYR A 57 16.90 3.28 -24.84
C TYR A 57 18.10 4.19 -24.52
N ASP A 58 19.13 3.69 -23.81
CA ASP A 58 20.31 4.46 -23.40
C ASP A 58 19.96 5.76 -22.62
N LEU A 59 18.92 5.68 -21.77
CA LEU A 59 18.44 6.79 -20.94
C LEU A 59 18.93 6.70 -19.49
N ILE A 60 19.51 5.57 -19.10
CA ILE A 60 20.06 5.29 -17.77
C ILE A 60 21.40 4.58 -17.93
N ASP A 61 22.35 4.91 -17.08
CA ASP A 61 23.60 4.14 -16.96
C ASP A 61 23.33 2.77 -16.28
N PRO A 62 23.57 1.64 -16.96
CA PRO A 62 23.38 0.31 -16.38
C PRO A 62 24.36 0.01 -15.22
N SER A 63 25.44 0.78 -15.07
CA SER A 63 26.45 0.61 -14.03
C SER A 63 26.04 1.15 -12.65
N ILE A 64 24.84 1.73 -12.54
CA ILE A 64 24.27 2.25 -11.28
C ILE A 64 23.27 1.24 -10.70
N PRO A 65 23.69 0.36 -9.77
CA PRO A 65 22.79 -0.49 -9.01
C PRO A 65 22.40 0.16 -7.67
N PRO A 66 21.16 0.02 -7.19
CA PRO A 66 19.96 -0.43 -7.91
C PRO A 66 19.35 0.72 -8.78
N PRO A 67 18.20 0.52 -9.48
CA PRO A 67 17.57 1.56 -10.30
C PRO A 67 17.06 2.76 -9.49
N TYR A 68 17.20 4.01 -9.96
CA TYR A 68 16.61 5.19 -9.29
C TYR A 68 15.09 5.24 -9.37
N VAL A 69 14.42 4.84 -8.29
CA VAL A 69 12.95 4.69 -8.22
C VAL A 69 12.18 5.93 -8.71
N SER A 70 12.55 7.12 -8.21
CA SER A 70 11.81 8.38 -8.48
C SER A 70 12.11 8.95 -9.87
N ASP A 71 13.37 8.91 -10.31
CA ASP A 71 13.76 9.50 -11.58
C ASP A 71 13.43 8.62 -12.78
N ILE A 72 13.40 7.30 -12.60
CA ILE A 72 12.94 6.34 -13.62
C ILE A 72 11.50 6.61 -14.01
N ALA A 73 10.63 6.89 -13.03
CA ALA A 73 9.24 7.29 -13.25
C ALA A 73 9.08 8.57 -14.10
N SER A 74 10.16 9.34 -14.27
CA SER A 74 10.16 10.59 -15.03
C SER A 74 10.90 10.50 -16.37
N ILE A 75 11.36 9.31 -16.78
CA ILE A 75 12.08 9.09 -18.04
C ILE A 75 11.10 9.14 -19.22
N GLY A 76 11.36 10.05 -20.15
CA GLY A 76 10.58 10.19 -21.38
C GLY A 76 9.10 10.53 -21.14
N ARG A 77 8.37 10.86 -22.22
CA ARG A 77 6.92 11.09 -22.11
C ARG A 77 6.13 9.78 -22.01
N LEU A 78 6.58 8.75 -22.72
CA LEU A 78 5.88 7.47 -22.84
C LEU A 78 5.92 6.70 -21.52
N PHE A 79 7.11 6.47 -20.95
CA PHE A 79 7.25 5.67 -19.73
C PHE A 79 6.65 6.39 -18.51
N ALA A 80 6.84 7.71 -18.37
CA ALA A 80 6.18 8.46 -17.30
C ALA A 80 4.64 8.35 -17.34
N GLY A 81 4.05 8.29 -18.54
CA GLY A 81 2.61 8.03 -18.71
C GLY A 81 2.22 6.62 -18.25
N TYR A 82 2.98 5.61 -18.67
CA TYR A 82 2.79 4.22 -18.24
C TYR A 82 2.92 4.07 -16.71
N PHE A 83 3.97 4.62 -16.12
CA PHE A 83 4.22 4.53 -14.67
C PHE A 83 3.07 5.14 -13.87
N SER A 84 2.60 6.32 -14.28
CA SER A 84 1.45 6.98 -13.66
C SER A 84 0.16 6.15 -13.83
N PHE A 85 -0.11 5.63 -15.03
CA PHE A 85 -1.29 4.78 -15.27
C PHE A 85 -1.30 3.54 -14.37
N ILE A 86 -0.19 2.80 -14.31
CA ILE A 86 -0.06 1.65 -13.39
C ILE A 86 -0.18 2.11 -11.94
N GLY A 87 0.43 3.24 -11.56
CA GLY A 87 0.32 3.82 -10.23
C GLY A 87 -1.12 4.07 -9.80
N HIS A 88 -1.98 4.60 -10.69
CA HIS A 88 -3.40 4.78 -10.41
C HIS A 88 -4.13 3.45 -10.17
N ILE A 89 -3.85 2.42 -10.98
CA ILE A 89 -4.40 1.08 -10.76
C ILE A 89 -3.98 0.56 -9.39
N LEU A 90 -2.71 0.71 -9.01
CA LEU A 90 -2.22 0.29 -7.69
C LEU A 90 -2.89 1.06 -6.56
N ILE A 91 -3.13 2.36 -6.70
CA ILE A 91 -3.88 3.13 -5.70
C ILE A 91 -5.30 2.59 -5.54
N ILE A 92 -6.00 2.27 -6.64
CA ILE A 92 -7.35 1.69 -6.58
C ILE A 92 -7.32 0.33 -5.86
N LEU A 93 -6.37 -0.55 -6.19
CA LEU A 93 -6.21 -1.85 -5.51
C LEU A 93 -5.90 -1.68 -4.02
N PHE A 94 -5.09 -0.67 -3.65
CA PHE A 94 -4.81 -0.35 -2.25
C PHE A 94 -6.05 0.19 -1.53
N ILE A 95 -6.84 1.08 -2.16
CA ILE A 95 -8.12 1.58 -1.62
C ILE A 95 -9.08 0.42 -1.34
N ILE A 96 -9.21 -0.53 -2.27
CA ILE A 96 -10.04 -1.73 -2.06
C ILE A 96 -9.51 -2.53 -0.86
N THR A 97 -8.19 -2.75 -0.79
CA THR A 97 -7.54 -3.45 0.33
C THR A 97 -7.86 -2.79 1.68
N ILE A 98 -7.72 -1.47 1.80
CA ILE A 98 -7.93 -0.76 3.07
C ILE A 98 -9.40 -0.78 3.50
N ILE A 99 -10.35 -0.67 2.56
CA ILE A 99 -11.78 -0.72 2.84
C ILE A 99 -12.17 -2.10 3.37
N TYR A 100 -11.75 -3.16 2.68
CA TYR A 100 -12.05 -4.52 3.12
C TYR A 100 -11.38 -4.84 4.44
N ARG A 101 -10.13 -4.41 4.63
CA ARG A 101 -9.42 -4.61 5.88
C ARG A 101 -10.05 -3.85 7.04
N TYR A 102 -10.50 -2.61 6.82
CA TYR A 102 -11.26 -1.85 7.81
C TYR A 102 -12.55 -2.57 8.22
N ARG A 103 -13.32 -3.08 7.24
CA ARG A 103 -14.55 -3.85 7.49
C ARG A 103 -14.27 -5.15 8.24
N GLN A 104 -13.23 -5.88 7.86
CA GLN A 104 -12.78 -7.09 8.54
C GLN A 104 -12.44 -6.83 10.01
N LEU A 105 -11.64 -5.81 10.30
CA LEU A 105 -11.28 -5.44 11.67
C LEU A 105 -12.50 -5.02 12.48
N LYS A 106 -13.41 -4.23 11.89
CA LYS A 106 -14.68 -3.85 12.53
C LYS A 106 -15.53 -5.07 12.88
N TYR A 107 -15.62 -6.05 11.98
CA TYR A 107 -16.33 -7.30 12.22
C TYR A 107 -15.71 -8.05 13.41
N TYR A 108 -14.38 -8.20 13.47
CA TYR A 108 -13.73 -8.89 14.58
C TYR A 108 -13.96 -8.21 15.93
N PHE A 109 -13.89 -6.89 15.99
CA PHE A 109 -14.17 -6.16 17.23
C PHE A 109 -15.62 -6.32 17.68
N ASN A 110 -16.57 -6.33 16.74
CA ASN A 110 -17.97 -6.59 17.06
C ASN A 110 -18.18 -8.03 17.56
N MET A 111 -17.58 -9.02 16.89
CA MET A 111 -17.66 -10.42 17.30
C MET A 111 -17.06 -10.64 18.70
N ALA A 112 -15.94 -9.96 19.01
CA ALA A 112 -15.34 -9.98 20.34
C ALA A 112 -16.30 -9.41 21.41
N MET A 113 -17.03 -8.33 21.10
CA MET A 113 -18.08 -7.82 22.02
C MET A 113 -19.22 -8.81 22.23
N THR A 114 -19.63 -9.54 21.20
CA THR A 114 -20.77 -10.48 21.29
C THR A 114 -20.40 -11.79 21.99
N LYS A 115 -19.18 -12.31 21.81
CA LYS A 115 -18.74 -13.55 22.47
C LYS A 115 -18.52 -13.38 23.97
N GLU A 116 -18.24 -12.17 24.45
CA GLU A 116 -18.08 -11.88 25.86
C GLU A 116 -19.30 -11.12 26.41
N THR A 117 -20.47 -11.79 26.41
CA THR A 117 -21.75 -11.29 26.96
C THR A 117 -21.71 -10.88 28.45
N ASN A 118 -20.57 -11.07 29.14
CA ASN A 118 -20.33 -10.70 30.54
C ASN A 118 -19.22 -9.63 30.70
N MET A 119 -18.89 -8.85 29.66
CA MET A 119 -17.83 -7.83 29.75
C MET A 119 -18.11 -6.76 30.81
N ASN A 120 -17.10 -6.49 31.64
CA ASN A 120 -17.04 -5.30 32.47
C ASN A 120 -17.04 -4.03 31.59
N SER A 121 -17.43 -2.89 32.17
CA SER A 121 -17.46 -1.59 31.48
C SER A 121 -16.10 -1.21 30.85
N GLU A 122 -15.00 -1.65 31.45
CA GLU A 122 -13.63 -1.41 30.98
C GLU A 122 -13.32 -2.08 29.63
N SER A 123 -13.80 -3.30 29.43
CA SER A 123 -13.56 -4.06 28.19
C SER A 123 -14.35 -3.46 27.02
N GLN A 124 -15.59 -3.03 27.28
CA GLN A 124 -16.40 -2.30 26.30
C GLN A 124 -15.73 -0.98 25.86
N GLN A 125 -15.22 -0.20 26.82
CA GLN A 125 -14.48 1.03 26.51
C GLN A 125 -13.21 0.75 25.69
N THR A 126 -12.51 -0.35 25.98
CA THR A 126 -11.32 -0.73 25.22
C THR A 126 -11.66 -1.07 23.78
N ILE A 127 -12.74 -1.82 23.53
CA ILE A 127 -13.16 -2.16 22.17
C ILE A 127 -13.60 -0.92 21.39
N GLN A 128 -14.33 0.01 22.01
CA GLN A 128 -14.66 1.29 21.38
C GLN A 128 -13.42 2.08 20.97
N LYS A 129 -12.40 2.15 21.84
CA LYS A 129 -11.11 2.76 21.50
C LYS A 129 -10.43 2.05 20.31
N LEU A 130 -10.48 0.72 20.24
CA LEU A 130 -9.93 -0.03 19.11
C LEU A 130 -10.67 0.26 17.79
N GLN A 131 -11.99 0.40 17.83
CA GLN A 131 -12.78 0.80 16.66
C GLN A 131 -12.43 2.21 16.18
N GLN A 132 -12.24 3.16 17.11
CA GLN A 132 -11.76 4.51 16.77
C GLN A 132 -10.37 4.47 16.12
N ARG A 133 -9.44 3.66 16.67
CA ARG A 133 -8.11 3.46 16.07
C ARG A 133 -8.18 2.83 14.67
N ASN A 134 -9.10 1.89 14.45
CA ASN A 134 -9.35 1.33 13.12
C ASN A 134 -9.84 2.40 12.12
N HIS A 135 -10.73 3.29 12.57
CA HIS A 135 -11.18 4.41 11.74
C HIS A 135 -10.04 5.41 11.44
N GLN A 136 -9.21 5.73 12.43
CA GLN A 136 -8.00 6.54 12.23
C GLN A 136 -7.05 5.89 11.21
N ALA A 137 -6.85 4.57 11.28
CA ALA A 137 -6.02 3.84 10.32
C ALA A 137 -6.57 3.98 8.89
N LEU A 138 -7.89 3.91 8.71
CA LEU A 138 -8.53 4.16 7.41
C LEU A 138 -8.25 5.58 6.89
N ILE A 139 -8.44 6.61 7.72
CA ILE A 139 -8.18 8.00 7.34
C ILE A 139 -6.71 8.18 6.94
N VAL A 140 -5.78 7.68 7.75
CA VAL A 140 -4.34 7.78 7.47
C VAL A 140 -3.98 7.04 6.17
N ALA A 141 -4.59 5.89 5.90
CA ALA A 141 -4.38 5.18 4.65
C ALA A 141 -4.87 5.99 3.43
N ILE A 142 -6.01 6.67 3.54
CA ILE A 142 -6.49 7.59 2.50
C ILE A 142 -5.49 8.75 2.31
N LEU A 143 -4.98 9.34 3.39
CA LEU A 143 -3.94 10.37 3.30
C LEU A 143 -2.67 9.85 2.60
N ALA A 144 -2.29 8.59 2.84
CA ALA A 144 -1.17 7.96 2.14
C ALA A 144 -1.44 7.83 0.63
N THR A 145 -2.68 7.52 0.22
CA THR A 145 -3.04 7.50 -1.21
C THR A 145 -2.94 8.86 -1.86
N ILE A 146 -3.27 9.95 -1.15
CA ILE A 146 -3.10 11.32 -1.66
C ILE A 146 -1.62 11.63 -1.89
N GLY A 147 -0.74 11.29 -0.94
CA GLY A 147 0.72 11.44 -1.15
C GLY A 147 1.22 10.65 -2.35
N THR A 148 0.72 9.42 -2.50
CA THR A 148 1.05 8.56 -3.65
C THR A 148 0.57 9.18 -4.96
N LEU A 149 -0.65 9.73 -5.02
CA LEU A 149 -1.18 10.43 -6.19
C LEU A 149 -0.31 11.62 -6.59
N ILE A 150 0.14 12.42 -5.62
CA ILE A 150 1.06 13.53 -5.88
C ILE A 150 2.38 12.98 -6.45
N TRP A 151 2.95 11.97 -5.80
CA TRP A 151 4.22 11.36 -6.21
C TRP A 151 4.18 10.81 -7.65
N ILE A 152 3.15 10.07 -8.04
CA ILE A 152 3.08 9.43 -9.36
C ILE A 152 2.70 10.39 -10.50
N ASN A 153 2.06 11.53 -10.20
CA ASN A 153 1.58 12.47 -11.23
C ASN A 153 2.52 13.66 -11.44
N PHE A 154 3.12 14.19 -10.37
CA PHE A 154 4.03 15.32 -10.46
C PHE A 154 5.43 14.79 -10.74
N ARG A 155 5.98 15.03 -11.93
CA ARG A 155 7.27 14.46 -12.34
C ARG A 155 8.44 15.15 -11.63
N SER A 156 9.46 14.39 -11.25
CA SER A 156 10.64 14.92 -10.55
C SER A 156 11.46 15.89 -11.40
N ASN A 157 11.38 15.79 -12.72
CA ASN A 157 12.10 16.66 -13.66
C ASN A 157 11.41 18.00 -13.98
N GLN A 158 10.09 18.08 -13.77
CA GLN A 158 9.31 19.29 -14.03
C GLN A 158 8.92 20.00 -12.74
N GLN A 159 8.55 19.24 -11.71
CA GLN A 159 7.93 19.74 -10.49
C GLN A 159 8.58 19.09 -9.26
N PHE A 160 9.92 19.16 -9.20
CA PHE A 160 10.74 18.50 -8.17
C PHE A 160 10.26 18.75 -6.72
N ILE A 161 9.90 19.99 -6.39
CA ILE A 161 9.47 20.36 -5.03
C ILE A 161 8.15 19.65 -4.69
N ILE A 162 7.14 19.73 -5.56
CA ILE A 162 5.84 19.10 -5.33
C ILE A 162 5.99 17.58 -5.28
N HIS A 163 6.80 17.01 -6.18
CA HIS A 163 7.14 15.58 -6.18
C HIS A 163 7.75 15.15 -4.83
N SER A 164 8.70 15.92 -4.31
CA SER A 164 9.37 15.65 -3.03
C SER A 164 8.40 15.74 -1.85
N ILE A 165 7.49 16.72 -1.85
CA ILE A 165 6.41 16.82 -0.86
C ILE A 165 5.51 15.59 -0.91
N GLY A 166 5.13 15.14 -2.11
CA GLY A 166 4.33 13.92 -2.30
C GLY A 166 5.00 12.67 -1.71
N ILE A 167 6.31 12.49 -1.97
CA ILE A 167 7.10 11.39 -1.40
C ILE A 167 7.13 11.44 0.12
N CYS A 168 7.51 12.58 0.70
CA CYS A 168 7.60 12.73 2.16
C CYS A 168 6.24 12.50 2.83
N TRP A 169 5.17 13.01 2.24
CA TRP A 169 3.81 12.79 2.72
C TRP A 169 3.41 11.31 2.66
N MET A 170 3.68 10.65 1.54
CA MET A 170 3.44 9.22 1.36
C MET A 170 4.21 8.39 2.40
N TYR A 171 5.50 8.69 2.63
CA TYR A 171 6.33 7.97 3.60
C TYR A 171 5.80 8.12 5.03
N LEU A 172 5.48 9.35 5.43
CA LEU A 172 4.97 9.63 6.76
C LEU A 172 3.61 8.95 6.99
N ALA A 173 2.65 9.15 6.10
CA ALA A 173 1.30 8.59 6.25
C ALA A 173 1.33 7.06 6.21
N THR A 174 2.11 6.46 5.30
CA THR A 174 2.26 4.99 5.22
C THR A 174 2.88 4.43 6.50
N SER A 175 3.90 5.09 7.06
CA SER A 175 4.53 4.69 8.32
C SER A 175 3.52 4.65 9.47
N ILE A 176 2.72 5.72 9.62
CA ILE A 176 1.68 5.80 10.66
C ILE A 176 0.63 4.70 10.45
N TYR A 177 0.17 4.50 9.22
CA TYR A 177 -0.77 3.43 8.88
C TYR A 177 -0.22 2.05 9.26
N MET A 178 1.03 1.74 8.87
CA MET A 178 1.64 0.45 9.16
C MET A 178 1.76 0.19 10.66
N PHE A 179 2.13 1.20 11.47
CA PHE A 179 2.15 1.07 12.93
C PHE A 179 0.76 0.86 13.53
N LEU A 180 -0.25 1.62 13.10
CA LEU A 180 -1.62 1.45 13.56
C LEU A 180 -2.13 0.03 13.25
N MET A 181 -1.82 -0.49 12.08
CA MET A 181 -2.21 -1.84 11.68
C MET A 181 -1.48 -2.92 12.48
N CYS A 182 -0.18 -2.77 12.73
CA CYS A 182 0.56 -3.65 13.64
C CYS A 182 -0.06 -3.66 15.04
N PHE A 183 -0.40 -2.48 15.56
CA PHE A 183 -1.04 -2.34 16.87
C PHE A 183 -2.41 -3.03 16.91
N LEU A 184 -3.28 -2.78 15.93
CA LEU A 184 -4.61 -3.39 15.86
C LEU A 184 -4.53 -4.91 15.74
N CYS A 185 -3.63 -5.43 14.89
CA CYS A 185 -3.43 -6.87 14.74
C CYS A 185 -2.87 -7.52 16.02
N LYS A 186 -1.99 -6.82 16.75
CA LYS A 186 -1.48 -7.31 18.04
C LYS A 186 -2.62 -7.40 19.05
N LYS A 187 -3.48 -6.37 19.11
CA LYS A 187 -4.65 -6.40 20.00
C LYS A 187 -5.62 -7.51 19.65
N LEU A 188 -5.89 -7.79 18.37
CA LEU A 188 -6.70 -8.95 17.99
C LEU A 188 -6.06 -10.30 18.33
N TYR A 189 -4.73 -10.39 18.40
CA TYR A 189 -4.04 -11.57 18.92
C TYR A 189 -4.21 -11.69 20.45
N ASP A 190 -4.01 -10.58 21.17
CA ASP A 190 -4.14 -10.54 22.62
C ASP A 190 -5.59 -10.83 23.07
N TYR A 191 -6.59 -10.33 22.32
CA TYR A 191 -8.02 -10.58 22.53
C TYR A 191 -8.48 -11.86 21.82
N GLY A 192 -8.17 -13.01 22.41
CA GLY A 192 -8.73 -14.30 21.99
C GLY A 192 -8.08 -14.90 20.74
N GLN A 193 -6.87 -14.46 20.38
CA GLN A 193 -6.08 -15.02 19.27
C GLN A 193 -6.82 -15.08 17.93
N VAL A 194 -7.72 -14.11 17.70
CA VAL A 194 -8.56 -14.04 16.49
C VAL A 194 -7.71 -13.94 15.23
N GLU A 195 -6.56 -13.27 15.33
CA GLU A 195 -5.53 -13.27 14.30
C GLU A 195 -4.18 -13.73 14.83
N SER A 196 -3.29 -14.18 13.95
CA SER A 196 -1.91 -14.50 14.31
C SER A 196 -1.10 -13.26 14.73
N LYS A 197 -0.13 -13.46 15.61
CA LYS A 197 0.80 -12.41 16.06
C LYS A 197 1.46 -11.67 14.86
N PRO A 198 1.50 -10.33 14.84
CA PRO A 198 1.97 -9.55 13.68
C PRO A 198 3.49 -9.38 13.61
N ILE A 199 4.27 -10.45 13.80
CA ILE A 199 5.74 -10.39 13.84
C ILE A 199 6.30 -9.87 12.50
N THR A 200 5.93 -10.51 11.39
CA THR A 200 6.40 -10.12 10.05
C THR A 200 6.00 -8.69 9.71
N MET A 201 4.75 -8.30 9.99
CA MET A 201 4.28 -6.93 9.76
C MET A 201 5.10 -5.92 10.57
N PHE A 202 5.40 -6.21 11.84
CA PHE A 202 6.17 -5.31 12.69
C PHE A 202 7.60 -5.13 12.17
N ILE A 203 8.29 -6.23 11.81
CA ILE A 203 9.64 -6.18 11.22
C ILE A 203 9.61 -5.36 9.92
N SER A 204 8.64 -5.63 9.03
CA SER A 204 8.47 -4.86 7.80
C SER A 204 8.21 -3.37 8.06
N THR A 205 7.43 -3.01 9.07
CA THR A 205 7.19 -1.61 9.45
C THR A 205 8.48 -0.93 9.89
N ILE A 206 9.28 -1.56 10.76
CA ILE A 206 10.55 -0.99 11.22
C ILE A 206 11.52 -0.82 10.05
N LEU A 207 11.66 -1.84 9.20
CA LEU A 207 12.49 -1.76 7.99
C LEU A 207 12.03 -0.64 7.07
N TYR A 208 10.72 -0.53 6.80
CA TYR A 208 10.16 0.54 5.97
C TYR A 208 10.47 1.93 6.53
N VAL A 209 10.23 2.16 7.81
CA VAL A 209 10.46 3.46 8.46
C VAL A 209 11.94 3.83 8.43
N ILE A 210 12.83 2.92 8.85
CA ILE A 210 14.27 3.21 8.88
C ILE A 210 14.76 3.50 7.46
N SER A 211 14.42 2.64 6.50
CA SER A 211 14.89 2.77 5.12
C SER A 211 14.32 4.00 4.39
N SER A 212 13.02 4.31 4.54
CA SER A 212 12.42 5.51 3.94
C SER A 212 13.10 6.80 4.41
N TRP A 213 13.28 6.97 5.72
CA TRP A 213 13.86 8.21 6.26
C TRP A 213 15.37 8.28 6.09
N THR A 214 16.10 7.16 6.17
CA THR A 214 17.54 7.13 5.83
C THR A 214 17.76 7.46 4.36
N SER A 215 16.88 6.99 3.45
CA SER A 215 16.91 7.39 2.04
C SER A 215 16.81 8.91 1.86
N VAL A 216 15.86 9.56 2.55
CA VAL A 216 15.72 11.02 2.49
C VAL A 216 16.97 11.72 3.03
N VAL A 217 17.51 11.28 4.17
CA VAL A 217 18.71 11.87 4.78
C VAL A 217 19.93 11.72 3.86
N PHE A 218 20.18 10.52 3.34
CA PHE A 218 21.29 10.25 2.43
C PHE A 218 21.16 11.06 1.13
N PHE A 219 19.95 11.19 0.59
CA PHE A 219 19.70 12.04 -0.57
C PHE A 219 20.01 13.52 -0.30
N ILE A 220 19.63 14.05 0.87
CA ILE A 220 19.94 15.44 1.27
C ILE A 220 21.45 15.63 1.44
N ILE A 221 22.15 14.67 2.07
CA ILE A 221 23.62 14.71 2.22
C ILE A 221 24.28 14.73 0.85
N SER A 222 23.85 13.85 -0.07
CA SER A 222 24.32 13.82 -1.45
C SER A 222 24.13 15.16 -2.15
N ALA A 223 22.92 15.72 -2.08
CA ALA A 223 22.58 16.99 -2.73
C ALA A 223 23.38 18.19 -2.18
N LYS A 224 23.75 18.17 -0.89
CA LYS A 224 24.57 19.21 -0.26
C LYS A 224 26.04 19.16 -0.68
N GLN A 225 26.52 18.02 -1.16
CA GLN A 225 27.90 17.86 -1.65
C GLN A 225 28.08 18.34 -3.09
N LEU A 226 26.99 18.64 -3.80
CA LEU A 226 27.09 19.23 -5.13
C LEU A 226 27.61 20.69 -5.06
N PRO A 227 28.41 21.15 -6.06
CA PRO A 227 28.97 22.51 -6.08
C PRO A 227 27.92 23.61 -5.94
N LYS A 228 26.71 23.38 -6.47
CA LYS A 228 25.55 24.22 -6.22
C LYS A 228 24.35 23.31 -5.99
N PHE A 229 23.63 23.52 -4.89
CA PHE A 229 22.45 22.71 -4.55
C PHE A 229 21.42 22.62 -5.69
N LYS A 230 21.25 23.68 -6.48
CA LYS A 230 20.34 23.70 -7.65
C LYS A 230 20.65 22.63 -8.69
N HIS A 231 21.86 22.07 -8.72
CA HIS A 231 22.21 21.00 -9.65
C HIS A 231 21.39 19.73 -9.41
N ILE A 232 20.84 19.55 -8.20
CA ILE A 232 19.91 18.46 -7.90
C ILE A 232 18.66 18.50 -8.77
N LEU A 233 18.32 19.65 -9.37
CA LEU A 233 17.16 19.79 -10.25
C LEU A 233 17.41 19.22 -11.66
N HIS A 234 18.67 19.01 -12.06
CA HIS A 234 19.02 18.43 -13.35
C HIS A 234 18.78 16.92 -13.33
N GLN A 235 17.74 16.46 -14.03
CA GLN A 235 17.38 15.04 -14.12
C GLN A 235 18.52 14.18 -14.66
N HIS A 236 19.25 14.67 -15.68
CA HIS A 236 20.38 13.93 -16.25
C HIS A 236 21.45 13.62 -15.19
N LEU A 237 21.79 14.59 -14.33
CA LEU A 237 22.75 14.36 -13.26
C LEU A 237 22.25 13.27 -12.30
N ARG A 238 20.96 13.26 -11.96
CA ARG A 238 20.38 12.25 -11.06
C ARG A 238 20.31 10.86 -11.68
N LEU A 239 20.07 10.75 -12.98
CA LEU A 239 20.01 9.47 -13.69
C LEU A 239 21.39 8.83 -13.90
N TYR A 240 22.43 9.64 -14.05
CA TYR A 240 23.78 9.19 -14.41
C TYR A 240 24.82 9.34 -13.30
N TRP A 241 24.46 9.93 -12.15
CA TRP A 241 25.36 10.45 -11.10
C TRP A 241 26.71 9.70 -11.06
N PRO A 242 27.75 10.23 -11.70
CA PRO A 242 28.99 9.50 -11.90
C PRO A 242 29.74 9.29 -10.58
N HIS A 243 30.51 8.21 -10.50
CA HIS A 243 31.31 7.87 -9.31
C HIS A 243 32.35 8.94 -8.92
N TYR A 244 32.78 9.77 -9.87
CA TYR A 244 33.72 10.86 -9.64
C TYR A 244 33.05 12.18 -9.22
N ILE A 245 31.71 12.25 -9.18
CA ILE A 245 30.99 13.43 -8.68
C ILE A 245 30.71 13.27 -7.18
N ASP A 246 30.98 14.34 -6.42
CA ASP A 246 30.69 14.41 -5.00
C ASP A 246 29.24 14.01 -4.66
N GLY A 247 29.05 13.38 -3.51
CA GLY A 247 27.75 12.85 -3.11
C GLY A 247 27.40 11.48 -3.68
N TYR A 248 28.14 10.95 -4.67
CA TYR A 248 27.83 9.67 -5.32
C TYR A 248 27.51 8.53 -4.35
N LEU A 249 28.38 8.28 -3.37
CA LEU A 249 28.18 7.18 -2.41
C LEU A 249 26.88 7.36 -1.60
N TRP A 250 26.59 8.58 -1.16
CA TRP A 250 25.36 8.90 -0.43
C TRP A 250 24.12 8.75 -1.31
N HIS A 251 24.24 9.10 -2.59
CA HIS A 251 23.17 8.91 -3.57
C HIS A 251 22.83 7.43 -3.78
N ILE A 252 23.85 6.57 -3.95
CA ILE A 252 23.69 5.12 -4.08
C ILE A 252 23.07 4.52 -2.81
N LEU A 253 23.57 4.90 -1.63
CA LEU A 253 23.02 4.44 -0.36
C LEU A 253 21.55 4.86 -0.19
N ALA A 254 21.19 6.09 -0.58
CA ALA A 254 19.80 6.53 -0.59
C ALA A 254 18.92 5.60 -1.45
N ASN A 255 19.43 5.21 -2.62
CA ASN A 255 18.70 4.35 -3.50
C ASN A 255 18.56 2.91 -2.98
N ILE A 256 19.61 2.34 -2.39
CA ILE A 256 19.54 1.04 -1.71
C ILE A 256 18.46 1.07 -0.62
N CYS A 257 18.44 2.13 0.20
CA CYS A 257 17.40 2.34 1.20
C CYS A 257 16.00 2.42 0.58
N SER A 258 15.82 3.12 -0.54
CA SER A 258 14.54 3.16 -1.26
C SER A 258 14.05 1.76 -1.68
N TRP A 259 14.95 0.87 -2.12
CA TRP A 259 14.58 -0.51 -2.47
C TRP A 259 14.23 -1.36 -1.26
N ILE A 260 15.00 -1.27 -0.17
CA ILE A 260 14.67 -1.94 1.09
C ILE A 260 13.27 -1.51 1.57
N MET A 261 12.96 -0.21 1.46
CA MET A 261 11.64 0.32 1.78
C MET A 261 10.54 -0.31 0.93
N ILE A 262 10.71 -0.38 -0.40
CA ILE A 262 9.73 -0.97 -1.31
C ILE A 262 9.48 -2.44 -0.96
N PHE A 263 10.53 -3.23 -0.76
CA PHE A 263 10.38 -4.64 -0.40
C PHE A 263 9.72 -4.82 0.97
N ALA A 264 10.07 -3.98 1.95
CA ALA A 264 9.44 -3.99 3.26
C ALA A 264 7.94 -3.68 3.16
N TYR A 265 7.55 -2.70 2.34
CA TYR A 265 6.15 -2.41 2.03
C TYR A 265 5.45 -3.60 1.37
N THR A 266 6.05 -4.21 0.35
CA THR A 266 5.51 -5.40 -0.33
C THR A 266 5.20 -6.53 0.66
N ILE A 267 6.16 -6.87 1.53
CA ILE A 267 5.99 -7.93 2.54
C ILE A 267 4.87 -7.58 3.52
N PHE A 268 4.77 -6.31 3.91
CA PHE A 268 3.70 -5.85 4.79
C PHE A 268 2.32 -6.01 4.15
N ILE A 269 2.15 -5.56 2.91
CA ILE A 269 0.87 -5.68 2.19
C ILE A 269 0.52 -7.15 1.93
N TRP A 270 1.50 -7.99 1.60
CA TRP A 270 1.28 -9.44 1.48
C TRP A 270 0.81 -10.06 2.80
N SER A 271 1.35 -9.60 3.93
CA SER A 271 0.91 -10.03 5.26
C SER A 271 -0.56 -9.65 5.52
N ILE A 272 -1.01 -8.49 5.05
CA ILE A 272 -2.44 -8.11 5.08
C ILE A 272 -3.26 -9.09 4.23
N GLY A 273 -2.82 -9.39 3.00
CA GLY A 273 -3.48 -10.37 2.13
C GLY A 273 -3.65 -11.73 2.78
N GLN A 274 -2.60 -12.27 3.41
CA GLN A 274 -2.69 -13.56 4.10
C GLN A 274 -3.68 -13.53 5.28
N ARG A 275 -3.79 -12.41 6.00
CA ARG A 275 -4.78 -12.24 7.08
C ARG A 275 -6.20 -12.17 6.55
N MET A 276 -6.41 -11.49 5.42
CA MET A 276 -7.72 -11.47 4.74
C MET A 276 -8.12 -12.87 4.26
N ARG A 277 -7.17 -13.66 3.75
CA ARG A 277 -7.41 -15.06 3.34
C ARG A 277 -7.90 -15.93 4.50
N ARG A 278 -7.28 -15.79 5.67
CA ARG A 278 -7.66 -16.54 6.87
C ARG A 278 -9.07 -16.20 7.36
N PHE A 279 -9.46 -14.93 7.29
CA PHE A 279 -10.80 -14.51 7.65
C PHE A 279 -11.89 -15.17 6.83
N ILE A 280 -11.69 -15.25 5.52
CA ILE A 280 -12.68 -15.83 4.62
C ILE A 280 -12.90 -17.32 4.92
N ARG A 281 -11.84 -18.04 5.32
CA ARG A 281 -11.97 -19.45 5.74
C ARG A 281 -12.86 -19.58 6.99
N LEU A 282 -12.63 -18.74 7.99
CA LEU A 282 -13.43 -18.72 9.22
C LEU A 282 -14.91 -18.37 9.00
N GLN A 283 -15.29 -17.76 7.88
CA GLN A 283 -16.69 -17.47 7.55
C GLN A 283 -17.39 -18.61 6.80
N ASN A 284 -16.61 -19.55 6.24
CA ASN A 284 -17.11 -20.67 5.45
C ASN A 284 -17.15 -21.99 6.23
N ASP A 285 -16.45 -22.05 7.37
CA ASP A 285 -16.48 -23.14 8.36
C ASP A 285 -17.58 -22.87 9.40
#